data_AF-A0A391P308-F1
#
_entry.id   AF-A0A391P308-F1
#
_cell.length_a   1.000
_cell.length_b   1.000
_cell.length_c   1.000
_cell.angle_alpha   90.00
_cell.angle_beta   90.00
_cell.angle_gamma   90.00
#
_symmetry.space_group_name_H-M   'P 1'
#
loop_
_entity.id
_entity.type
_entity.pdbx_description
1 polymer ?
#
loop_
_entity_poly.entity_id
_entity_poly.type
_entity_poly.pdbx_seq_one_letter_code
_entity_poly.pdbx_strand_id
1 'polypeptide(L)'
;MEKCGGSRYEGFREQIMLQMQVAFTSYFEKFMGSRPDPELIRILVSMRLQGYMELIKGEYSVEERVRFAHEIGIHADAGTRALIQYLAEQKEACRR
;
A
#
# COMPACT_ATOMS: atom_id res chain seq x y z
N MET A 1 -16.86 -0.53 -8.69
CA MET A 1 -17.12 -0.34 -7.25
C MET A 1 -17.80 0.99 -6.94
N GLU A 2 -17.57 2.06 -7.71
CA GLU A 2 -18.23 3.37 -7.51
C GLU A 2 -19.76 3.39 -7.73
N LYS A 3 -20.35 2.28 -8.18
CA LYS A 3 -21.80 2.12 -8.41
C LYS A 3 -22.39 0.91 -7.66
N CYS A 4 -21.84 0.60 -6.48
CA CYS A 4 -22.25 -0.56 -5.67
C CYS A 4 -23.23 -0.20 -4.54
N GLY A 5 -23.81 1.01 -4.52
CA GLY A 5 -24.77 1.43 -3.50
C GLY A 5 -25.97 0.47 -3.41
N GLY A 6 -26.32 0.05 -2.20
CA GLY A 6 -27.36 -0.94 -1.94
C GLY A 6 -26.95 -2.40 -2.15
N SER A 7 -25.69 -2.69 -2.51
CA SER A 7 -25.17 -4.06 -2.64
C SER A 7 -24.32 -4.47 -1.43
N ARG A 8 -24.05 -5.77 -1.28
CA ARG A 8 -23.10 -6.31 -0.29
C ARG A 8 -21.64 -5.81 -0.45
N TYR A 9 -21.33 -5.09 -1.53
CA TYR A 9 -20.02 -4.50 -1.82
C TYR A 9 -20.02 -2.98 -1.66
N GLU A 10 -21.12 -2.39 -1.19
CA GLU A 10 -21.15 -0.99 -0.76
C GLU A 10 -20.12 -0.76 0.34
N GLY A 11 -19.35 0.33 0.24
CA GLY A 11 -18.30 0.65 1.22
C GLY A 11 -17.07 -0.27 1.20
N PHE A 12 -17.02 -1.26 0.30
CA PHE A 12 -15.94 -2.25 0.30
C PHE A 12 -14.57 -1.61 0.04
N ARG A 13 -14.51 -0.61 -0.86
CA ARG A 13 -13.25 0.08 -1.18
C ARG A 13 -12.71 0.80 0.06
N GLU A 14 -13.57 1.52 0.76
CA GLU A 14 -13.25 2.24 1.99
C GLU A 14 -12.79 1.28 3.08
N GLN A 15 -13.49 0.15 3.24
CA GLN A 15 -13.12 -0.88 4.21
C GLN A 15 -11.74 -1.49 3.92
N ILE A 16 -11.47 -1.84 2.67
CA ILE A 16 -10.15 -2.36 2.26
C ILE A 16 -9.06 -1.31 2.46
N MET A 17 -9.31 -0.05 2.09
CA MET A 17 -8.35 1.02 2.34
C MET A 17 -8.04 1.17 3.83
N LEU A 18 -9.05 1.12 4.70
CA LEU A 18 -8.84 1.20 6.15
C LEU A 18 -8.01 0.02 6.67
N GLN A 19 -8.34 -1.20 6.26
CA GLN A 19 -7.58 -2.39 6.66
C GLN A 19 -6.13 -2.35 6.17
N MET A 20 -5.90 -1.90 4.93
CA MET A 20 -4.56 -1.74 4.37
C MET A 20 -3.79 -0.63 5.09
N GLN A 21 -4.42 0.50 5.43
CA GLN A 21 -3.79 1.57 6.21
C GLN A 21 -3.32 1.06 7.58
N VAL A 22 -4.18 0.31 8.29
CA VAL A 22 -3.81 -0.30 9.58
C VAL A 22 -2.59 -1.21 9.41
N ALA A 23 -2.60 -2.09 8.42
CA ALA A 23 -1.50 -3.01 8.17
C ALA A 23 -0.19 -2.28 7.81
N PHE A 24 -0.26 -1.27 6.95
CA PHE A 24 0.89 -0.46 6.56
C PHE A 24 1.44 0.33 7.74
N THR A 25 0.58 1.00 8.52
CA THR A 25 0.99 1.71 9.73
C THR A 25 1.72 0.79 10.69
N SER A 26 1.16 -0.39 11.01
CA SER A 26 1.80 -1.35 11.91
C SER A 26 3.14 -1.86 11.37
N TYR A 27 3.25 -2.09 10.07
CA TYR A 27 4.50 -2.52 9.46
C TYR A 27 5.59 -1.45 9.58
N PHE A 28 5.32 -0.23 9.11
CA PHE A 28 6.28 0.88 9.17
C PHE A 28 6.66 1.21 10.62
N GLU A 29 5.69 1.27 11.53
CA GLU A 29 5.94 1.54 12.95
C GLU A 29 6.87 0.50 13.58
N LYS A 30 6.67 -0.79 13.27
CA LYS A 30 7.53 -1.87 13.74
C LYS A 30 9.00 -1.68 13.32
N PHE A 31 9.26 -1.27 12.08
CA PHE A 31 10.63 -1.15 11.57
C PHE A 31 11.28 0.21 11.86
N MET A 32 10.50 1.27 12.04
CA MET A 32 11.02 2.61 12.34
C MET A 32 11.10 2.91 13.85
N GLY A 33 10.43 2.12 14.69
CA GLY A 33 10.32 2.38 16.13
C GLY A 33 9.55 3.67 16.46
N SER A 34 8.75 4.17 15.53
CA SER A 34 7.83 5.29 15.72
C SER A 34 6.74 5.24 14.66
N ARG A 35 5.57 5.78 15.01
CA ARG A 35 4.44 5.87 14.11
C ARG A 35 4.80 6.69 12.84
N PRO A 36 4.55 6.15 11.64
CA PRO A 36 4.74 6.89 10.39
C PRO A 36 3.70 7.99 10.22
N ASP A 37 3.97 8.95 9.32
CA ASP A 37 3.00 9.97 8.92
C ASP A 37 1.74 9.32 8.32
N PRO A 38 0.54 9.60 8.86
CA PRO A 38 -0.70 8.95 8.42
C PRO A 38 -1.10 9.32 6.98
N GLU A 39 -0.80 10.53 6.51
CA GLU A 39 -1.09 10.95 5.14
C GLU A 39 -0.19 10.23 4.13
N LEU A 40 1.10 10.05 4.47
CA LEU A 40 2.00 9.23 3.67
C LEU A 40 1.47 7.80 3.54
N ILE A 41 1.05 7.17 4.64
CA ILE A 41 0.47 5.82 4.62
C ILE A 41 -0.80 5.78 3.77
N ARG A 42 -1.69 6.77 3.91
CA ARG A 42 -2.91 6.88 3.10
C ARG A 42 -2.59 6.93 1.59
N ILE A 43 -1.60 7.72 1.19
CA ILE A 43 -1.16 7.84 -0.21
C ILE A 43 -0.58 6.50 -0.71
N LEU A 44 0.32 5.87 0.05
CA LEU A 44 0.94 4.59 -0.33
C LEU A 44 -0.09 3.47 -0.49
N VAL A 45 -1.08 3.39 0.41
CA VAL A 45 -2.18 2.43 0.32
C VAL A 45 -3.04 2.70 -0.92
N SER A 46 -3.34 3.97 -1.22
CA SER A 46 -4.10 4.32 -2.42
C SER A 46 -3.36 3.91 -3.70
N MET A 47 -2.05 4.14 -3.77
CA MET A 47 -1.22 3.69 -4.91
C MET A 47 -1.23 2.17 -5.04
N ARG A 48 -1.07 1.44 -3.92
CA ARG A 48 -1.05 -0.02 -3.91
C ARG A 48 -2.39 -0.61 -4.37
N LEU A 49 -3.50 -0.06 -3.87
CA LEU A 49 -4.83 -0.49 -4.27
C LEU A 49 -5.10 -0.20 -5.75
N GLN A 50 -4.68 0.97 -6.26
CA GLN A 50 -4.82 1.28 -7.68
C GLN A 50 -4.08 0.27 -8.55
N GLY A 51 -2.83 -0.11 -8.21
CA GLY A 51 -2.09 -1.13 -8.94
C GLY A 51 -2.81 -2.47 -9.02
N TYR A 52 -3.43 -2.91 -7.92
CA TYR A 52 -4.28 -4.12 -7.94
C TYR A 52 -5.54 -3.95 -8.80
N MET A 53 -6.15 -2.77 -8.79
CA MET A 53 -7.33 -2.51 -9.62
C MET A 53 -6.99 -2.51 -11.12
N GLU A 54 -5.81 -2.00 -11.52
CA GLU A 54 -5.31 -2.11 -12.90
C GLU A 54 -5.15 -3.58 -13.30
N LEU A 55 -4.55 -4.41 -12.43
CA LEU A 55 -4.42 -5.84 -12.69
C LEU A 55 -5.75 -6.57 -12.83
N ILE A 56 -6.79 -6.16 -12.08
CA ILE A 56 -8.13 -6.77 -12.13
C ILE A 56 -8.90 -6.32 -13.38
N LYS A 57 -8.80 -5.04 -13.74
CA LYS A 57 -9.56 -4.46 -14.86
C LYS A 57 -8.90 -4.65 -16.21
N GLY A 58 -7.58 -4.85 -16.24
CA GLY A 58 -6.84 -5.02 -17.49
C GLY A 58 -7.16 -6.34 -18.19
N GLU A 59 -7.02 -6.32 -19.51
CA GLU A 59 -7.14 -7.49 -20.39
C GLU A 59 -5.80 -8.25 -20.39
N TYR A 60 -5.58 -9.02 -19.34
CA TYR A 60 -4.37 -9.85 -19.16
C TYR A 60 -4.74 -11.32 -19.05
N SER A 61 -3.90 -12.19 -19.58
CA SER A 61 -3.96 -13.62 -19.31
C SER A 61 -3.74 -13.91 -17.81
N VAL A 62 -4.08 -15.12 -17.37
CA VAL A 62 -3.87 -15.52 -15.97
C VAL A 62 -2.36 -15.49 -15.64
N GLU A 63 -1.53 -16.00 -16.54
CA GLU A 63 -0.07 -16.04 -16.40
C GLU A 63 0.51 -14.63 -16.31
N GLU A 64 0.02 -13.71 -17.13
CA GLU A 64 0.41 -12.30 -17.10
C GLU A 64 0.03 -11.62 -15.79
N ARG A 65 -1.21 -11.83 -15.29
CA ARG A 65 -1.63 -11.25 -14.01
C ARG A 65 -0.77 -11.75 -12.86
N VAL A 66 -0.45 -13.04 -12.82
CA VAL A 66 0.40 -13.61 -11.77
C VAL A 66 1.80 -13.02 -11.84
N ARG A 67 2.39 -12.95 -13.04
CA ARG A 67 3.72 -12.36 -13.23
C ARG A 67 3.74 -10.89 -12.82
N PHE A 68 2.79 -10.08 -13.28
CA PHE A 68 2.74 -8.66 -12.94
C PHE A 68 2.45 -8.42 -11.45
N ALA A 69 1.58 -9.21 -10.83
CA ALA A 69 1.35 -9.13 -9.38
C ALA A 69 2.65 -9.38 -8.59
N HIS A 70 3.46 -10.34 -9.03
CA HIS A 70 4.76 -10.64 -8.44
C HIS A 70 5.77 -9.50 -8.65
N GLU A 71 5.90 -8.99 -9.88
CA GLU A 71 6.82 -7.88 -10.22
C GLU A 71 6.46 -6.58 -9.47
N ILE A 72 5.16 -6.25 -9.37
CA ILE A 72 4.67 -5.11 -8.58
C ILE A 72 4.92 -5.34 -7.08
N GLY A 73 4.85 -6.58 -6.61
CA GLY A 73 5.28 -6.97 -5.25
C GLY A 73 6.74 -6.63 -4.98
N ILE A 74 7.64 -7.12 -5.83
CA ILE A 74 9.09 -6.87 -5.72
C ILE A 74 9.40 -5.37 -5.73
N HIS A 75 8.79 -4.61 -6.66
CA HIS A 75 8.98 -3.18 -6.76
C HIS A 75 8.56 -2.45 -5.46
N ALA A 76 7.37 -2.76 -4.94
CA ALA A 76 6.88 -2.14 -3.71
C ALA A 76 7.72 -2.50 -2.49
N ASP A 77 8.19 -3.74 -2.39
CA ASP A 77 9.06 -4.18 -1.30
C ASP A 77 10.40 -3.43 -1.31
N ALA A 78 11.00 -3.26 -2.49
CA ALA A 78 12.23 -2.50 -2.64
C ALA A 78 12.04 -1.02 -2.25
N GLY A 79 10.98 -0.38 -2.75
CA GLY A 79 10.63 1.00 -2.39
C GLY A 79 10.34 1.16 -0.89
N THR A 80 9.64 0.20 -0.28
CA THR A 80 9.32 0.19 1.16
C THR A 80 10.57 0.12 2.02
N ARG A 81 11.51 -0.78 1.69
CA ARG A 81 12.79 -0.88 2.41
C ARG A 81 13.61 0.40 2.31
N ALA A 82 13.72 0.97 1.10
CA ALA A 82 14.45 2.21 0.89
C ALA A 82 13.83 3.39 1.67
N LEU A 83 12.50 3.49 1.67
CA LEU A 83 11.79 4.54 2.40
C LEU A 83 11.95 4.41 3.92
N ILE A 84 11.83 3.20 4.47
CA ILE A 84 12.05 2.95 5.90
C ILE A 84 13.46 3.37 6.32
N GLN A 85 14.47 2.99 5.53
CA GLN A 85 15.86 3.37 5.78
C GLN A 85 16.02 4.90 5.79
N TYR A 86 15.54 5.58 4.74
CA TYR A 86 15.60 7.04 4.64
C TYR A 86 14.95 7.73 5.85
N LEU A 87 13.74 7.32 6.24
CA LEU A 87 13.03 7.93 7.36
C LEU A 87 13.71 7.67 8.71
N ALA A 88 14.32 6.49 8.89
CA ALA A 88 15.09 6.18 10.08
C ALA A 88 16.35 7.07 10.18
N GLU A 89 17.07 7.26 9.08
CA GLU A 89 18.27 8.12 9.01
C GLU A 89 17.93 9.59 9.28
N GLN A 90 16.83 10.12 8.70
CA GLN A 90 16.38 11.50 8.98
C GLN A 90 16.08 11.72 10.46
N LYS A 91 15.45 10.73 11.12
CA LYS A 91 15.14 10.80 12.55
C LYS A 91 16.40 10.77 13.43
N GLU A 92 17.46 10.11 12.99
CA GLU A 92 18.75 10.17 13.70
C GLU A 92 19.45 11.50 13.48
N ALA A 93 19.41 12.06 12.27
CA ALA A 93 19.98 13.37 11.96
C ALA A 93 19.33 14.49 12.77
N CYS A 94 18.00 14.50 12.91
CA CYS A 94 17.29 15.48 13.75
C CYS A 94 17.49 15.28 15.26
N ARG A 95 18.06 14.15 15.71
CA ARG A 95 18.34 13.88 17.13
C ARG A 95 19.77 14.28 17.55
N ARG A 96 20.64 14.63 16.61
CA ARG A 96 22.01 15.12 16.85
C ARG A 96 22.03 16.65 16.85
#